data_AF-A0A9E5KUP5-F1
#
_entry.id   AF-A0A9E5KUP5-F1
#
_cell.length_a   1.000
_cell.length_b   1.000
_cell.length_c   1.000
_cell.angle_alpha   90.00
_cell.angle_beta   90.00
_cell.angle_gamma   90.00
#
_symmetry.space_group_name_H-M   'P 1'
#
loop_
_entity.id
_entity.type
_entity.pdbx_description
1 polymer ?
#
loop_
_entity_poly.entity_id
_entity_poly.type
_entity_poly.pdbx_seq_one_letter_code
_entity_poly.pdbx_strand_id
1 'polypeptide(L)'
;NVIRYNATDNPTEQAAFPQYEYPSAISRYARAADYLATSVNDQENTPYIKTNAKDSMDVKVETLVSGIEKLKEVLQIPLSIKDWGVSEEDFLSAVDELAVKAFDDQCTAANPRYPLISEIKALYLDCFYGRMYQKS
;
A
#
# COMPACT_ATOMS: atom_id res chain seq x y z
N ASN A 1 -1.53 -0.33 3.81
CA ASN A 1 -0.31 -1.11 4.11
C ASN A 1 0.57 -1.38 2.90
N VAL A 2 0.08 -2.01 1.82
CA VAL A 2 0.92 -2.32 0.63
C VAL A 2 1.57 -1.08 -0.02
N ILE A 3 0.82 0.04 -0.15
CA ILE A 3 1.39 1.30 -0.65
C ILE A 3 2.59 1.74 0.20
N ARG A 4 2.45 1.73 1.53
CA ARG A 4 3.53 2.11 2.46
C ARG A 4 4.74 1.18 2.38
N TYR A 5 4.50 -0.13 2.23
CA TYR A 5 5.55 -1.14 2.06
C TYR A 5 6.35 -0.97 0.76
N ASN A 6 5.66 -0.66 -0.34
CA ASN A 6 6.27 -0.42 -1.64
C ASN A 6 6.89 0.98 -1.75
N ALA A 7 6.39 1.97 -1.01
CA ALA A 7 6.86 3.36 -1.03
C ALA A 7 8.19 3.55 -0.27
N THR A 8 9.21 2.81 -0.69
CA THR A 8 10.59 2.92 -0.24
C THR A 8 11.50 3.23 -1.43
N ASP A 9 12.55 4.00 -1.17
CA ASP A 9 13.68 4.26 -2.07
C ASP A 9 14.84 3.25 -1.86
N ASN A 10 14.77 2.43 -0.80
CA ASN A 10 15.75 1.40 -0.47
C ASN A 10 15.04 0.07 -0.14
N PRO A 11 14.61 -0.71 -1.13
CA PRO A 11 13.98 -2.01 -0.90
C PRO A 11 15.01 -3.05 -0.43
N THR A 12 14.60 -3.99 0.44
CA THR A 12 15.44 -5.11 0.89
C THR A 12 15.98 -5.94 -0.26
N GLU A 13 15.14 -6.16 -1.28
CA GLU A 13 15.49 -6.81 -2.55
C GLU A 13 14.80 -6.05 -3.70
N GLN A 14 15.57 -5.64 -4.69
CA GLN A 14 15.03 -5.01 -5.90
C GLN A 14 14.64 -6.11 -6.90
N ALA A 15 13.42 -6.06 -7.43
CA ALA A 15 12.99 -6.99 -8.46
C ALA A 15 13.89 -6.86 -9.70
N ALA A 16 14.41 -7.99 -10.22
CA ALA A 16 15.28 -8.06 -11.40
C ALA A 16 14.51 -7.83 -12.72
N PHE A 17 13.58 -6.88 -12.76
CA PHE A 17 12.84 -6.53 -13.97
C PHE A 17 13.59 -5.44 -14.74
N PRO A 18 13.90 -5.63 -16.03
CA PRO A 18 14.73 -4.71 -16.82
C PRO A 18 14.11 -3.31 -17.04
N GLN A 19 12.86 -3.11 -16.62
CA GLN A 19 12.14 -1.84 -16.75
C GLN A 19 12.22 -0.96 -15.47
N TYR A 20 12.80 -1.46 -14.38
CA TYR A 20 13.02 -0.70 -13.14
C TYR A 20 14.50 -0.37 -13.00
N GLU A 21 14.91 0.74 -13.62
CA GLU A 21 16.31 1.22 -13.58
C GLU A 21 16.72 1.71 -12.17
N TYR A 22 15.75 2.21 -11.37
CA TYR A 22 15.91 2.65 -9.97
C TYR A 22 14.62 2.45 -9.15
N PRO A 23 14.70 2.26 -7.82
CA PRO A 23 13.53 2.20 -6.92
C PRO A 23 12.78 3.54 -6.92
N SER A 24 11.78 3.66 -7.80
CA SER A 24 11.00 4.88 -8.03
C SER A 24 9.57 4.81 -7.50
N ALA A 25 9.23 3.75 -6.75
CA ALA A 25 7.86 3.50 -6.29
C ALA A 25 7.29 4.65 -5.45
N ILE A 26 8.08 5.20 -4.51
CA ILE A 26 7.68 6.36 -3.71
C ILE A 26 7.37 7.59 -4.59
N SER A 27 8.21 7.86 -5.59
CA SER A 27 8.01 8.96 -6.54
C SER A 27 6.73 8.76 -7.38
N ARG A 28 6.46 7.52 -7.82
CA ARG A 28 5.25 7.20 -8.59
C ARG A 28 3.99 7.40 -7.75
N TYR A 29 3.98 6.96 -6.49
CA TYR A 29 2.85 7.21 -5.59
C TYR A 29 2.67 8.70 -5.28
N ALA A 30 3.75 9.45 -5.03
CA ALA A 30 3.70 10.88 -4.81
C ALA A 30 3.13 11.64 -6.04
N ARG A 31 3.53 11.23 -7.25
CA ARG A 31 2.98 11.79 -8.51
C ARG A 31 1.50 11.45 -8.69
N ALA A 32 1.08 10.24 -8.31
CA ALA A 32 -0.34 9.87 -8.34
C ALA A 32 -1.15 10.74 -7.37
N ALA A 33 -0.62 11.00 -6.16
CA ALA A 33 -1.24 11.91 -5.20
C ALA A 33 -1.41 13.32 -5.77
N ASP A 34 -0.35 13.88 -6.38
CA ASP A 34 -0.41 15.21 -7.02
C ASP A 34 -1.45 15.26 -8.14
N TYR A 35 -1.49 14.25 -9.00
CA TYR A 35 -2.47 14.19 -10.10
C TYR A 35 -3.91 14.15 -9.56
N LEU A 36 -4.16 13.31 -8.56
CA LEU A 36 -5.48 13.20 -7.93
C LEU A 36 -5.87 14.48 -7.17
N ALA A 37 -4.91 15.25 -6.67
CA ALA A 37 -5.16 16.54 -6.04
C ALA A 37 -5.43 17.68 -7.03
N THR A 38 -5.32 17.46 -8.35
CA THR A 38 -5.58 18.51 -9.34
C THR A 38 -7.07 18.77 -9.53
N SER A 39 -7.37 19.97 -10.05
CA SER A 39 -8.69 20.37 -10.48
C SER A 39 -8.68 20.70 -11.97
N VAL A 40 -9.76 20.36 -12.67
CA VAL A 40 -9.95 20.68 -14.09
C VAL A 40 -11.29 21.39 -14.23
N ASN A 41 -11.32 22.54 -14.91
CA ASN A 41 -12.54 23.36 -15.06
C ASN A 41 -13.24 23.67 -13.72
N ASP A 42 -12.45 24.07 -12.72
CA ASP A 42 -12.90 24.35 -11.34
C ASP A 42 -13.56 23.16 -10.61
N GLN A 43 -13.36 21.93 -11.10
CA GLN A 43 -13.81 20.69 -10.46
C GLN A 43 -12.60 19.92 -9.92
N GLU A 44 -12.55 19.72 -8.61
CA GLU A 44 -11.54 18.86 -7.96
C GLU A 44 -11.73 17.40 -8.41
N ASN A 45 -10.63 16.71 -8.75
CA ASN A 45 -10.68 15.28 -9.11
C ASN A 45 -11.13 14.40 -7.94
N THR A 46 -10.79 14.79 -6.71
CA THR A 46 -11.29 14.15 -5.49
C THR A 46 -11.30 15.11 -4.31
N PRO A 47 -12.32 15.06 -3.43
CA PRO A 47 -12.33 15.85 -2.20
C PRO A 47 -11.42 15.29 -1.10
N TYR A 48 -10.84 14.09 -1.28
CA TYR A 48 -10.14 13.35 -0.21
C TYR A 48 -8.63 13.51 -0.21
N ILE A 49 -8.04 14.02 -1.30
CA ILE A 49 -6.59 14.14 -1.46
C ILE A 49 -6.26 15.60 -1.79
N LYS A 50 -5.40 16.21 -0.98
CA LYS A 50 -4.88 17.57 -1.20
C LYS A 50 -3.38 17.56 -0.95
N THR A 51 -2.61 17.99 -1.94
CA THR A 51 -1.14 18.09 -1.85
C THR A 51 -0.69 19.52 -2.12
N ASN A 52 0.50 19.86 -1.65
CA ASN A 52 1.20 21.10 -1.96
C ASN A 52 2.47 20.80 -2.76
N ALA A 53 2.87 21.74 -3.60
CA ALA A 53 4.11 21.64 -4.38
C ALA A 53 5.37 21.46 -3.52
N LYS A 54 5.34 21.92 -2.26
CA LYS A 54 6.46 21.84 -1.31
C LYS A 54 6.44 20.58 -0.43
N ASP A 55 5.39 19.76 -0.50
CA ASP A 55 5.30 18.55 0.32
C ASP A 55 6.35 17.54 -0.13
N SER A 56 6.95 16.85 0.84
CA SER A 56 7.87 15.75 0.55
C SER A 56 7.13 14.56 -0.08
N MET A 57 7.88 13.65 -0.71
CA MET A 57 7.27 12.44 -1.29
C MET A 57 6.56 11.59 -0.23
N ASP A 58 7.14 11.43 0.97
CA ASP A 58 6.50 10.69 2.06
C ASP A 58 5.18 11.33 2.49
N VAL A 59 5.13 12.68 2.61
CA VAL A 59 3.88 13.38 2.94
C VAL A 59 2.84 13.13 1.86
N LYS A 60 3.19 13.23 0.58
CA LYS A 60 2.27 12.97 -0.53
C LYS A 60 1.78 11.52 -0.56
N VAL A 61 2.64 10.55 -0.26
CA VAL A 61 2.25 9.13 -0.12
C VAL A 61 1.26 8.95 1.02
N GLU A 62 1.52 9.53 2.19
CA GLU A 62 0.58 9.45 3.31
C GLU A 62 -0.75 10.14 3.00
N THR A 63 -0.75 11.30 2.32
CA THR A 63 -1.99 11.93 1.83
C THR A 63 -2.78 11.00 0.91
N LEU A 64 -2.11 10.33 -0.03
CA LEU A 64 -2.76 9.34 -0.91
C LEU A 64 -3.38 8.20 -0.11
N VAL A 65 -2.65 7.65 0.87
CA VAL A 65 -3.16 6.57 1.72
C VAL A 65 -4.35 7.05 2.55
N SER A 66 -4.25 8.21 3.20
CA SER A 66 -5.36 8.80 3.97
C SER A 66 -6.60 9.06 3.12
N GLY A 67 -6.43 9.51 1.87
CA GLY A 67 -7.55 9.69 0.95
C GLY A 67 -8.25 8.37 0.61
N ILE A 68 -7.48 7.29 0.41
CA ILE A 68 -8.02 5.94 0.19
C ILE A 68 -8.72 5.42 1.45
N GLU A 69 -8.14 5.60 2.63
CA GLU A 69 -8.78 5.25 3.91
C GLU A 69 -10.12 6.00 4.06
N LYS A 70 -10.14 7.30 3.74
CA LYS A 70 -11.39 8.07 3.81
C LYS A 70 -12.45 7.58 2.84
N LEU A 71 -12.05 7.21 1.63
CA LEU A 71 -12.95 6.62 0.64
C LEU A 71 -13.52 5.28 1.15
N LYS A 72 -12.69 4.42 1.74
CA LYS A 72 -13.16 3.16 2.35
C LYS A 72 -14.20 3.41 3.46
N GLU A 73 -13.96 4.38 4.33
CA GLU A 73 -14.92 4.76 5.38
C GLU A 73 -16.27 5.20 4.79
N VAL A 74 -16.25 6.08 3.78
CA VAL A 74 -17.46 6.57 3.10
C VAL A 74 -18.25 5.43 2.46
N LEU A 75 -17.54 4.45 1.90
CA LEU A 75 -18.12 3.24 1.31
C LEU A 75 -18.47 2.16 2.35
N GLN A 76 -18.27 2.43 3.65
CA GLN A 76 -18.51 1.50 4.75
C GLN A 76 -17.75 0.18 4.60
N ILE A 77 -16.55 0.22 4.02
CA ILE A 77 -15.66 -0.92 3.88
C ILE A 77 -14.93 -1.12 5.22
N PRO A 78 -15.06 -2.29 5.88
CA PRO A 78 -14.30 -2.59 7.09
C PRO A 78 -12.79 -2.41 6.90
N LEU A 79 -12.13 -1.82 7.89
CA LEU A 79 -10.74 -1.37 7.78
C LEU A 79 -9.72 -2.48 8.08
N SER A 80 -10.16 -3.60 8.65
CA SER A 80 -9.34 -4.75 8.94
C SER A 80 -10.00 -6.06 8.51
N ILE A 81 -9.20 -7.10 8.29
CA ILE A 81 -9.72 -8.45 7.96
C ILE A 81 -10.54 -9.00 9.14
N LYS A 82 -10.19 -8.64 10.39
CA LYS A 82 -10.96 -9.02 11.57
C LYS A 82 -12.36 -8.40 11.56
N ASP A 83 -12.50 -7.15 11.14
CA ASP A 83 -13.80 -6.46 11.05
C ASP A 83 -14.72 -7.03 9.95
N TRP A 84 -14.17 -7.83 9.04
CA TRP A 84 -14.95 -8.61 8.08
C TRP A 84 -15.56 -9.89 8.68
N GLY A 85 -15.31 -10.18 9.97
CA GLY A 85 -15.85 -11.35 10.67
C GLY A 85 -14.99 -12.61 10.57
N VAL A 86 -13.74 -12.49 10.08
CA VAL A 86 -12.79 -13.61 10.08
C VAL A 86 -12.31 -13.87 11.51
N SER A 87 -12.41 -15.12 11.97
CA SER A 87 -11.95 -15.48 13.29
C SER A 87 -10.42 -15.40 13.38
N GLU A 88 -9.91 -15.02 14.56
CA GLU A 88 -8.46 -14.93 14.78
C GLU A 88 -7.77 -16.30 14.71
N GLU A 89 -8.46 -17.36 15.13
CA GLU A 89 -7.97 -18.73 15.03
C GLU A 89 -7.83 -19.20 13.57
N ASP A 90 -8.88 -19.02 12.76
CA ASP A 90 -8.84 -19.38 11.33
C ASP A 90 -7.77 -18.58 10.59
N PHE A 91 -7.66 -17.29 10.91
CA PHE A 91 -6.66 -16.43 10.29
C PHE A 91 -5.24 -16.87 10.65
N LEU A 92 -4.93 -17.04 11.95
CA LEU A 92 -3.59 -17.39 12.41
C LEU A 92 -3.17 -18.80 11.96
N SER A 93 -4.11 -19.74 11.82
CA SER A 93 -3.83 -21.07 11.29
C SER A 93 -3.54 -21.07 9.78
N ALA A 94 -4.07 -20.10 9.02
CA ALA A 94 -3.90 -20.01 7.57
C ALA A 94 -2.79 -19.04 7.11
N VAL A 95 -2.42 -18.03 7.92
CA VAL A 95 -1.61 -16.88 7.46
C VAL A 95 -0.23 -17.28 6.91
N ASP A 96 0.38 -18.34 7.43
CA ASP A 96 1.65 -18.87 6.93
C ASP A 96 1.52 -19.42 5.51
N GLU A 97 0.48 -20.23 5.25
CA GLU A 97 0.20 -20.76 3.91
C GLU A 97 -0.22 -19.66 2.94
N LEU A 98 -1.01 -18.69 3.39
CA LEU A 98 -1.40 -17.53 2.59
C LEU A 98 -0.20 -16.70 2.14
N ALA A 99 0.78 -16.51 3.02
CA ALA A 99 2.00 -15.76 2.69
C ALA A 99 2.83 -16.48 1.60
N VAL A 100 2.95 -17.81 1.67
CA VAL A 100 3.62 -18.61 0.62
C VAL A 100 2.86 -18.51 -0.70
N LYS A 101 1.54 -18.71 -0.69
CA LYS A 101 0.70 -18.61 -1.89
C LYS A 101 0.78 -17.23 -2.55
N ALA A 102 0.78 -16.18 -1.75
CA ALA A 102 0.92 -14.81 -2.26
C ALA A 102 2.32 -14.57 -2.84
N PHE A 103 3.38 -15.16 -2.28
CA PHE A 103 4.72 -15.08 -2.85
C PHE A 103 4.80 -15.78 -4.22
N ASP A 104 4.18 -16.95 -4.35
CA ASP A 104 4.17 -17.75 -5.59
C ASP A 104 3.16 -17.24 -6.65
N ASP A 105 2.34 -16.23 -6.34
CA ASP A 105 1.40 -15.64 -7.27
C ASP A 105 2.12 -14.92 -8.42
N GLN A 106 1.66 -15.14 -9.66
CA GLN A 106 2.27 -14.56 -10.86
C GLN A 106 2.26 -13.02 -10.85
N CYS A 107 1.35 -12.38 -10.12
CA CYS A 107 1.28 -10.93 -9.97
C CYS A 107 2.44 -10.38 -9.12
N THR A 108 2.97 -11.18 -8.17
CA THR A 108 4.04 -10.74 -7.25
C THR A 108 5.35 -10.43 -7.98
N ALA A 109 5.61 -11.13 -9.10
CA ALA A 109 6.80 -10.90 -9.92
C ALA A 109 6.88 -9.47 -10.50
N ALA A 110 5.73 -8.79 -10.65
CA ALA A 110 5.65 -7.42 -11.14
C ALA A 110 5.66 -6.35 -10.03
N ASN A 111 5.65 -6.76 -8.76
CA ASN A 111 5.67 -5.82 -7.64
C ASN A 111 7.01 -5.05 -7.61
N PRO A 112 7.03 -3.72 -7.42
CA PRO A 112 8.26 -2.93 -7.48
C PRO A 112 9.29 -3.27 -6.39
N ARG A 113 8.84 -3.94 -5.32
CA ARG A 113 9.70 -4.52 -4.27
C ARG A 113 9.51 -6.04 -4.30
N TYR A 114 10.58 -6.81 -4.42
CA TYR A 114 10.45 -8.26 -4.35
C TYR A 114 10.31 -8.65 -2.88
N PRO A 115 9.15 -9.19 -2.44
CA PRO A 115 8.89 -9.35 -1.02
C PRO A 115 9.45 -10.66 -0.48
N LEU A 116 9.88 -10.66 0.79
CA LEU A 116 10.09 -11.91 1.53
C LEU A 116 8.74 -12.47 2.01
N ILE A 117 8.61 -13.80 2.10
CA ILE A 117 7.41 -14.45 2.67
C ILE A 117 7.11 -13.90 4.08
N SER A 118 8.14 -13.65 4.89
CA SER A 118 8.00 -13.06 6.21
C SER A 118 7.43 -11.63 6.19
N GLU A 119 7.80 -10.83 5.19
CA GLU A 119 7.26 -9.47 5.00
C GLU A 119 5.79 -9.52 4.57
N ILE A 120 5.42 -10.45 3.68
CA ILE A 120 4.01 -10.68 3.30
C ILE A 120 3.19 -11.11 4.52
N LYS A 121 3.70 -12.04 5.33
CA LYS A 121 3.05 -12.47 6.58
C LYS A 121 2.85 -11.29 7.54
N ALA A 122 3.86 -10.44 7.71
CA ALA A 122 3.74 -9.25 8.55
C ALA A 122 2.67 -8.28 8.02
N LEU A 123 2.59 -8.08 6.70
CA LEU A 123 1.53 -7.27 6.08
C LEU A 123 0.14 -7.86 6.31
N TYR A 124 -0.03 -9.18 6.19
CA TYR A 124 -1.29 -9.85 6.51
C TYR A 124 -1.69 -9.63 7.96
N LEU A 125 -0.76 -9.80 8.90
CA LEU A 125 -1.01 -9.57 10.33
C LEU A 125 -1.42 -8.13 10.58
N ASP A 126 -0.73 -7.15 10.00
CA ASP A 126 -1.09 -5.74 10.15
C ASP A 126 -2.47 -5.43 9.57
N CYS A 127 -2.80 -5.98 8.40
CA CYS A 127 -4.14 -5.84 7.82
C CYS A 127 -5.22 -6.55 8.66
N PHE A 128 -4.91 -7.67 9.32
CA PHE A 128 -5.86 -8.37 10.19
C PHE A 128 -6.18 -7.59 11.45
N TYR A 129 -5.17 -7.03 12.10
CA TYR A 129 -5.35 -6.25 13.33
C TYR A 129 -5.62 -4.76 13.10
N GLY A 130 -5.72 -4.30 11.85
CA GLY A 130 -5.93 -2.89 11.52
C GLY A 130 -4.73 -1.99 11.87
N ARG A 131 -3.51 -2.55 11.92
CA ARG A 131 -2.30 -1.79 12.19
C ARG A 131 -1.75 -1.16 10.92
N MET A 132 -1.12 0.00 11.09
CA MET A 132 -0.39 0.64 10.01
C MET A 132 1.01 0.04 9.90
N TYR A 133 1.39 -0.38 8.69
CA TYR A 133 2.76 -0.76 8.38
C TYR A 133 3.74 0.35 8.81
N GLN A 134 4.79 -0.03 9.53
CA GLN A 134 5.90 0.85 9.92
C GLN A 134 7.11 0.51 9.04
N LYS A 135 7.75 1.54 8.46
CA LYS A 135 9.02 1.35 7.74
C LYS A 135 10.06 0.84 8.74
N SER A 136 10.72 -0.27 8.40
CA SER A 136 11.86 -0.84 9.12
C SER A 136 13.15 -0.10 8.83
#